data_AF-A0A536FTK8-F1
#
_entry.id   AF-A0A536FTK8-F1
#
_cell.length_a   1.000
_cell.length_b   1.000
_cell.length_c   1.000
_cell.angle_alpha   90.00
_cell.angle_beta   90.00
_cell.angle_gamma   90.00
#
_symmetry.space_group_name_H-M   'P 1'
#
loop_
_entity.id
_entity.type
_entity.pdbx_description
1 polymer ?
#
loop_
_entity_poly.entity_id
_entity_poly.type
_entity_poly.pdbx_seq_one_letter_code
_entity_poly.pdbx_strand_id
1 'polypeptide(L)' 'GTTVAFEGSTGWSTGPHVHFEIRVRNVYRDPCIWLGC' A
#
# COMPACT_ATOMS: atom_id res chain seq x y z
N GLY A 1 -3.19 13.94 7.01
CA GLY A 1 -3.56 13.10 5.85
C GLY A 1 -5.03 13.29 5.56
N THR A 2 -5.48 12.85 4.38
CA THR A 2 -6.89 12.86 3.97
C THR A 2 -7.33 11.42 3.77
N THR A 3 -8.55 11.07 4.17
CA THR A 3 -9.11 9.73 3.95
C THR A 3 -9.31 9.49 2.45
N VAL A 4 -8.70 8.42 1.93
CA VAL A 4 -8.78 8.05 0.51
C VAL A 4 -9.52 6.74 0.27
N ALA A 5 -9.57 5.85 1.27
CA ALA A 5 -10.26 4.56 1.21
C ALA A 5 -10.44 3.96 2.62
N PHE A 6 -11.27 2.92 2.71
CA PHE A 6 -11.31 2.00 3.84
C PHE A 6 -10.64 0.69 3.45
N GLU A 7 -10.09 -0.01 4.43
CA GLU A 7 -9.55 -1.36 4.27
C GLU A 7 -10.66 -2.36 3.92
N GLY A 8 -10.32 -3.42 3.19
CA GLY A 8 -11.23 -4.53 2.91
C GLY A 8 -10.49 -5.79 2.45
N SER A 9 -11.23 -6.87 2.25
CA SER A 9 -10.68 -8.20 1.95
C SER A 9 -11.02 -8.71 0.54
N THR A 10 -11.29 -7.83 -0.43
CA THR A 10 -11.65 -8.22 -1.80
C THR A 10 -10.44 -8.66 -2.62
N GLY A 11 -10.64 -9.53 -3.62
CA GLY A 11 -9.58 -9.95 -4.55
C GLY A 11 -8.76 -11.13 -4.02
N TRP A 12 -7.43 -11.05 -4.15
CA TRP A 12 -6.50 -12.06 -3.63
C TRP A 12 -6.07 -11.68 -2.22
N SER A 13 -6.94 -11.99 -1.25
CA SER A 13 -6.68 -11.79 0.17
C SER A 13 -7.13 -13.00 0.99
N THR A 14 -6.50 -13.20 2.16
CA THR A 14 -6.88 -14.22 3.15
C THR A 14 -7.60 -13.63 4.37
N GLY A 15 -7.92 -12.33 4.33
CA GLY A 15 -8.60 -11.58 5.40
C GLY A 15 -8.41 -10.07 5.22
N PRO A 16 -8.66 -9.26 6.27
CA PRO A 16 -8.42 -7.81 6.21
C PRO A 16 -6.97 -7.49 5.77
N HIS A 17 -6.80 -6.78 4.65
CA HIS A 17 -5.51 -6.51 4.01
C HIS A 17 -5.49 -5.17 3.22
N VAL A 18 -4.54 -4.28 3.57
CA VAL A 18 -4.20 -3.10 2.77
C VAL A 18 -2.91 -3.35 2.00
N HIS A 19 -3.01 -3.39 0.67
CA HIS A 19 -1.82 -3.38 -0.18
C HIS A 19 -1.40 -1.93 -0.47
N PHE A 20 -0.16 -1.57 -0.13
CA PHE A 20 0.41 -0.26 -0.40
C PHE A 20 1.71 -0.38 -1.18
N GLU A 21 1.86 0.48 -2.20
CA GLU A 21 2.97 0.39 -3.14
C GLU A 21 3.51 1.77 -3.51
N ILE A 22 4.84 1.89 -3.63
CA ILE A 22 5.49 3.08 -4.17
C ILE A 22 6.23 2.73 -5.46
N ARG A 23 5.89 3.44 -6.54
CA ARG A 23 6.60 3.39 -7.82
C ARG A 23 7.31 4.70 -8.09
N VAL A 24 8.60 4.62 -8.43
CA VAL A 24 9.36 5.76 -8.96
C VAL A 24 9.80 5.41 -10.37
N ARG A 25 9.36 6.19 -11.36
CA ARG A 25 9.57 5.90 -12.79
C ARG A 25 9.11 4.49 -13.18
N ASN A 26 7.93 4.09 -12.69
CA ASN A 26 7.29 2.79 -12.92
C ASN A 26 8.07 1.57 -12.37
N VAL A 27 9.06 1.78 -11.50
CA VAL A 27 9.78 0.69 -10.83
C VAL A 27 9.40 0.64 -9.35
N TYR A 28 9.08 -0.56 -8.87
CA TYR A 28 8.82 -0.85 -7.46
C TYR A 28 9.96 -0.37 -6.58
N ARG A 29 9.62 0.30 -5.47
CA ARG A 29 10.57 0.74 -4.45
C ARG A 29 10.06 0.33 -3.08
N ASP A 30 11.01 0.13 -2.17
CA ASP A 30 10.70 -0.18 -0.78
C ASP A 30 9.95 1.01 -0.14
N PRO A 31 8.68 0.85 0.29
CA PRO A 31 7.91 1.93 0.89
C PRO A 31 8.55 2.49 2.17
N CYS A 32 9.35 1.68 2.85
CA CYS A 32 9.99 1.98 4.12
C CYS A 32 10.87 3.24 4.05
N ILE A 33 11.49 3.51 2.88
CA ILE A 33 12.27 4.72 2.59
C ILE A 33 11.49 6.02 2.86
N TRP A 34 10.18 6.02 2.60
CA TRP A 34 9.31 7.20 2.79
C TRP A 34 8.58 7.21 4.13
N LEU A 35 8.40 6.03 4.74
CA LEU A 35 7.68 5.89 6.00
C LEU A 35 8.57 6.05 7.23
N GLY A 36 9.90 6.12 7.05
CA GLY A 36 10.85 6.38 8.13
C GLY A 36 11.02 5.20 9.08
N CYS A 37 10.97 3.98 8.54
CA CYS A 37 11.63 2.86 9.19
C CYS A 37 13.17 3.02 9.02
#